data_AF-A0A660QP33-F1
#
_entry.id   AF-A0A660QP33-F1
#
_cell.length_a   1.000
_cell.length_b   1.000
_cell.length_c   1.000
_cell.angle_alpha   90.00
_cell.angle_beta   90.00
_cell.angle_gamma   90.00
#
_symmetry.space_group_name_H-M   'P 1'
#
loop_
_entity.id
_entity.type
_entity.pdbx_description
1 polymer ?
#
loop_
_entity_poly.entity_id
_entity_poly.type
_entity_poly.pdbx_seq_one_letter_code
_entity_poly.pdbx_strand_id
1 'polypeptide(L)'
;AASFSLRVLGGSYGIASEPSGWLIVTTFFLSLFLGFGKRRGEILSLEENAVNHREVLLSYDVSFLNSIIVSTGTVSIVLYALYTLDRVVIEQIGTEKLIYSVPFVTYGIFRYILLISKRKDADPTDLVLHDAGMILSVSLWFIVVVLVIYFWR
;
A
#
# COMPACT_ATOMS: atom_id res chain seq x y z
N ALA A 1 -7.44 4.94 -8.01
CA ALA A 1 -7.86 3.58 -7.62
C ALA A 1 -8.18 2.73 -8.85
N ALA A 2 -9.19 3.06 -9.66
CA ALA A 2 -9.63 2.24 -10.80
C ALA A 2 -8.51 1.89 -11.81
N SER A 3 -7.63 2.83 -12.16
CA SER A 3 -6.51 2.58 -13.09
C SER A 3 -5.46 1.60 -12.55
N PHE A 4 -5.32 1.49 -11.23
CA PHE A 4 -4.35 0.60 -10.59
C PHE A 4 -4.89 -0.84 -10.59
N SER A 5 -6.17 -1.02 -10.26
CA SER A 5 -6.87 -2.31 -10.37
C SER A 5 -6.88 -2.83 -11.81
N LEU A 6 -7.09 -1.95 -12.80
CA LEU A 6 -7.01 -2.33 -14.23
C LEU A 6 -5.60 -2.77 -14.64
N ARG A 7 -4.55 -2.17 -14.07
CA ARG A 7 -3.16 -2.56 -14.36
C ARG A 7 -2.80 -3.92 -13.74
N VAL A 8 -3.34 -4.25 -12.57
CA VAL A 8 -3.23 -5.59 -11.97
C VAL A 8 -3.95 -6.64 -12.82
N LEU A 9 -5.17 -6.34 -13.28
CA LEU A 9 -5.91 -7.23 -14.19
C LEU A 9 -5.18 -7.44 -15.53
N GLY A 10 -4.52 -6.39 -16.05
CA GLY A 10 -3.65 -6.51 -17.22
C GLY A 10 -2.40 -7.36 -16.96
N GLY A 11 -1.80 -7.24 -15.77
CA GLY A 11 -0.64 -8.05 -15.37
C GLY A 11 -0.96 -9.54 -15.22
N SER A 12 -2.15 -9.87 -14.69
CA SER A 12 -2.60 -11.26 -14.58
C SER A 12 -2.90 -11.89 -15.94
N TYR A 13 -3.40 -11.10 -16.91
CA TYR A 13 -3.61 -11.58 -18.28
C TYR A 13 -2.29 -12.00 -18.94
N GLY A 14 -1.17 -11.33 -18.61
CA GLY A 14 0.16 -11.68 -19.10
C GLY A 14 0.78 -12.95 -18.48
N ILE A 15 0.25 -13.45 -17.37
CA ILE A 15 0.81 -14.60 -16.62
C ILE A 15 -0.10 -15.85 -16.73
N ALA A 16 -1.24 -15.74 -17.43
CA ALA A 16 -2.20 -16.84 -17.64
C ALA A 16 -2.64 -17.54 -16.33
N SER A 17 -2.66 -16.82 -15.22
CA SER A 17 -3.24 -17.28 -13.95
C SER A 17 -4.39 -16.35 -13.59
N GLU A 18 -5.52 -16.90 -13.18
CA GLU A 18 -6.62 -16.09 -12.67
C GLU A 18 -6.15 -15.38 -11.40
N PRO A 19 -6.18 -14.04 -11.36
CA PRO A 19 -5.82 -13.32 -10.14
C PRO A 19 -6.85 -13.69 -9.07
N SER A 20 -6.37 -14.23 -7.95
CA SER A 20 -7.20 -14.45 -6.78
C SER A 20 -7.97 -13.17 -6.44
N GLY A 21 -9.29 -13.27 -6.22
CA GLY A 21 -10.13 -12.11 -5.90
C GLY A 21 -9.59 -11.31 -4.71
N TRP A 22 -8.91 -11.99 -3.78
CA TRP A 22 -8.21 -11.38 -2.65
C TRP A 22 -7.10 -10.41 -3.07
N LEU A 23 -6.35 -10.72 -4.13
CA LEU A 23 -5.27 -9.87 -4.63
C LEU A 23 -5.81 -8.57 -5.22
N ILE A 24 -6.93 -8.65 -5.96
CA ILE A 24 -7.61 -7.48 -6.52
C ILE A 24 -8.08 -6.55 -5.41
N VAL A 25 -8.77 -7.09 -4.40
CA VAL A 25 -9.30 -6.30 -3.29
C VAL A 25 -8.17 -5.71 -2.45
N THR A 26 -7.13 -6.49 -2.15
CA THR A 26 -5.94 -5.99 -1.44
C THR A 26 -5.27 -4.84 -2.19
N THR A 27 -5.08 -4.97 -3.50
CA THR A 27 -4.47 -3.92 -4.32
C THR A 27 -5.36 -2.69 -4.42
N PHE A 28 -6.68 -2.87 -4.47
CA PHE A 28 -7.61 -1.75 -4.47
C PHE A 28 -7.47 -0.90 -3.20
N PHE A 29 -7.52 -1.52 -2.01
CA PHE A 29 -7.36 -0.80 -0.75
C PHE A 29 -5.96 -0.20 -0.57
N LEU A 30 -4.92 -0.91 -1.01
CA LEU A 30 -3.56 -0.37 -1.00
C LEU A 30 -3.43 0.87 -1.92
N SER A 31 -4.07 0.84 -3.09
CA SER A 31 -4.08 1.99 -4.01
C SER A 31 -4.86 3.17 -3.43
N LEU A 32 -5.91 2.93 -2.65
CA LEU A 32 -6.63 3.97 -1.92
C LEU A 32 -5.75 4.59 -0.84
N PHE A 33 -5.09 3.76 -0.02
CA PHE A 33 -4.16 4.19 1.01
C PHE A 33 -3.08 5.13 0.46
N LEU A 34 -2.42 4.74 -0.64
CA LEU A 34 -1.41 5.59 -1.30
C LEU A 34 -2.03 6.85 -1.92
N GLY A 35 -3.19 6.72 -2.56
CA GLY A 35 -3.89 7.85 -3.20
C GLY A 35 -4.31 8.94 -2.21
N PHE A 36 -4.84 8.56 -1.05
CA PHE A 36 -5.19 9.52 0.02
C PHE A 36 -3.96 10.12 0.67
N GLY A 37 -2.88 9.35 0.84
CA GLY A 37 -1.61 9.89 1.32
C GLY A 37 -1.01 10.94 0.38
N LYS A 38 -1.04 10.70 -0.95
CA LYS A 38 -0.66 11.71 -1.94
C LYS A 38 -1.51 12.98 -1.84
N ARG A 39 -2.83 12.83 -1.74
CA ARG A 39 -3.76 13.97 -1.61
C ARG A 39 -3.48 14.80 -0.36
N ARG A 40 -3.14 14.15 0.76
CA ARG A 40 -2.75 14.84 2.00
C ARG A 40 -1.47 15.65 1.81
N GLY A 41 -0.46 15.12 1.13
CA GLY A 41 0.77 15.85 0.82
C GLY A 41 0.53 17.06 -0.09
N GLU A 42 -0.34 16.92 -1.10
CA GLU A 42 -0.74 18.03 -1.96
C GLU A 42 -1.39 19.18 -1.16
N ILE A 43 -2.30 18.88 -0.22
CA ILE A 43 -2.96 19.89 0.62
C ILE A 43 -1.97 20.64 1.51
N LEU A 44 -1.05 19.92 2.17
CA LEU A 44 -0.07 20.55 3.06
C LEU A 44 0.96 21.39 2.28
N SER A 45 1.39 20.93 1.10
CA SER A 45 2.30 21.70 0.23
C SER A 45 1.66 22.97 -0.36
N LEU A 46 0.32 22.99 -0.51
CA LEU A 46 -0.42 24.14 -1.03
C LEU A 46 -0.61 25.28 -0.03
N GLU A 47 -0.51 25.03 1.29
CA GLU A 47 -0.54 26.10 2.30
C GLU A 47 0.64 27.09 2.12
N GLU A 48 1.77 26.66 1.54
CA GLU A 48 2.93 27.52 1.29
C GLU A 48 2.85 28.31 -0.04
N ASN A 49 1.99 27.92 -0.99
CA ASN A 49 1.89 28.51 -2.35
C ASN A 49 0.43 28.79 -2.79
N ALA A 50 -0.36 29.33 -1.87
CA ALA A 50 -1.83 29.42 -1.90
C ALA A 50 -2.48 30.36 -2.95
N VAL A 51 -1.87 30.63 -4.11
CA VAL A 51 -2.44 31.64 -5.04
C VAL A 51 -3.20 31.07 -6.24
N ASN A 52 -3.05 29.81 -6.68
CA ASN A 52 -3.56 29.52 -8.05
C ASN A 52 -4.09 28.15 -8.50
N HIS A 53 -4.36 27.11 -7.69
CA HIS A 53 -4.54 25.80 -8.35
C HIS A 53 -5.67 24.79 -8.09
N ARG A 54 -6.63 24.93 -7.16
CA ARG A 54 -7.93 24.18 -7.23
C ARG A 54 -8.83 24.44 -6.01
N GLU A 55 -10.03 24.98 -6.21
CA GLU A 55 -11.07 25.16 -5.17
C GLU A 55 -11.46 23.87 -4.44
N VAL A 56 -11.35 22.71 -5.08
CA VAL A 56 -11.78 21.41 -4.52
C VAL A 56 -10.89 20.92 -3.36
N LEU A 57 -9.67 21.48 -3.19
CA LEU A 57 -8.78 21.09 -2.08
C LEU A 57 -9.08 21.83 -0.77
N LEU A 58 -9.85 22.93 -0.81
CA LEU A 58 -10.24 23.70 0.40
C LEU A 58 -11.28 22.98 1.27
N SER A 59 -11.91 21.92 0.77
CA SER A 59 -13.01 21.22 1.45
C SER A 59 -12.55 20.03 2.32
N TYR A 60 -11.28 19.63 2.25
CA TYR A 60 -10.79 18.46 2.96
C TYR A 60 -10.03 18.85 4.23
N ASP A 61 -10.59 18.46 5.37
CA ASP A 61 -9.89 18.54 6.65
C ASP A 61 -8.77 17.49 6.72
N VAL A 62 -7.55 17.92 7.08
CA VAL A 62 -6.37 17.03 7.17
C VAL A 62 -6.59 15.90 8.19
N SER A 63 -7.36 16.17 9.25
CA SER A 63 -7.71 15.17 10.28
C SER A 63 -8.66 14.10 9.74
N PHE A 64 -9.61 14.48 8.88
CA PHE A 64 -10.44 13.51 8.16
C PHE A 64 -9.61 12.62 7.22
N LEU A 65 -8.68 13.20 6.46
CA LEU A 65 -7.78 12.43 5.59
C LEU A 65 -6.89 11.46 6.37
N ASN A 66 -6.36 11.87 7.53
CA ASN A 66 -5.61 10.97 8.41
C ASN A 66 -6.45 9.76 8.82
N SER A 67 -7.72 9.97 9.15
CA SER A 67 -8.64 8.90 9.55
C SER A 67 -8.89 7.90 8.41
N ILE A 68 -9.08 8.40 7.18
CA ILE A 68 -9.23 7.54 5.99
C ILE A 68 -7.93 6.76 5.70
N ILE A 69 -6.76 7.40 5.80
CA ILE A 69 -5.47 6.74 5.56
C ILE A 69 -5.25 5.61 6.57
N VAL A 70 -5.49 5.85 7.86
CA VAL A 70 -5.36 4.81 8.90
C VAL A 70 -6.37 3.68 8.67
N SER A 71 -7.61 4.00 8.33
CA SER A 71 -8.66 3.00 8.03
C SER A 71 -8.28 2.13 6.83
N THR A 72 -7.95 2.74 5.70
CA THR A 72 -7.56 2.02 4.46
C THR A 72 -6.27 1.22 4.63
N GLY A 73 -5.30 1.74 5.39
CA GLY A 73 -4.08 1.01 5.75
C GLY A 73 -4.38 -0.24 6.59
N THR A 74 -5.23 -0.11 7.61
CA THR A 74 -5.64 -1.24 8.46
C THR A 74 -6.36 -2.32 7.66
N VAL A 75 -7.30 -1.92 6.80
CA VAL A 75 -8.02 -2.86 5.91
C VAL A 75 -7.04 -3.54 4.94
N SER A 76 -6.03 -2.83 4.44
CA SER A 76 -4.99 -3.43 3.58
C SER A 76 -4.18 -4.51 4.30
N ILE A 77 -3.82 -4.29 5.57
CA ILE A 77 -3.12 -5.30 6.39
C ILE A 77 -3.99 -6.54 6.56
N VAL A 78 -5.26 -6.36 6.94
CA VAL A 78 -6.20 -7.47 7.17
C VAL A 78 -6.41 -8.27 5.89
N LEU A 79 -6.66 -7.60 4.76
CA LEU A 79 -6.86 -8.27 3.47
C LEU A 79 -5.61 -9.04 3.03
N TYR A 80 -4.42 -8.47 3.25
CA TYR A 80 -3.19 -9.16 2.94
C TYR A 80 -2.99 -10.39 3.84
N ALA A 81 -3.26 -10.28 5.13
CA ALA A 81 -3.19 -11.42 6.05
C ALA A 81 -4.17 -12.54 5.66
N LEU A 82 -5.42 -12.18 5.32
CA LEU A 82 -6.42 -13.13 4.82
C LEU A 82 -5.98 -13.79 3.52
N TYR A 83 -5.40 -13.03 2.59
CA TYR A 83 -4.80 -13.57 1.37
C TYR A 83 -3.71 -14.61 1.67
N THR A 84 -2.84 -14.36 2.65
CA THR A 84 -1.77 -15.31 3.01
C THR A 84 -2.27 -16.60 3.67
N LEU A 85 -3.49 -16.59 4.20
CA LEU A 85 -4.11 -17.72 4.91
C LEU A 85 -5.16 -18.46 4.07
N ASP A 86 -5.50 -17.93 2.89
CA ASP A 86 -6.51 -18.51 2.03
C ASP A 86 -6.05 -19.85 1.44
N ARG A 87 -6.91 -20.86 1.53
CA ARG A 87 -6.57 -22.23 1.09
C ARG A 87 -6.27 -22.31 -0.41
N VAL A 88 -7.02 -21.59 -1.23
CA VAL A 88 -6.81 -21.57 -2.69
C VAL A 88 -5.45 -20.95 -3.00
N VAL A 89 -5.09 -19.89 -2.28
CA VAL A 89 -3.78 -19.23 -2.43
C VAL A 89 -2.64 -20.15 -1.97
N ILE A 90 -2.80 -20.83 -0.84
CA ILE A 90 -1.81 -21.78 -0.32
C ILE A 90 -1.59 -22.94 -1.31
N GLU A 91 -2.67 -23.48 -1.89
CA GLU A 91 -2.59 -24.53 -2.92
C GLU A 91 -1.94 -24.04 -4.21
N GLN A 92 -2.21 -22.80 -4.64
CA GLN A 92 -1.60 -22.20 -5.83
C GLN A 92 -0.10 -21.92 -5.66
N ILE A 93 0.32 -21.47 -4.47
CA ILE A 93 1.72 -21.11 -4.19
C ILE A 93 2.52 -22.35 -3.75
N GLY A 94 1.87 -23.33 -3.12
CA GLY A 94 2.47 -24.56 -2.61
C GLY A 94 3.03 -24.44 -1.19
N THR A 95 2.71 -23.37 -0.44
CA THR A 95 3.25 -23.14 0.91
C THR A 95 2.34 -22.28 1.78
N GLU A 96 2.21 -22.66 3.06
CA GLU A 96 1.45 -21.91 4.09
C GLU A 96 2.27 -20.79 4.74
N LYS A 97 3.57 -20.73 4.45
CA LYS A 97 4.53 -19.88 5.15
C LYS A 97 4.52 -18.43 4.67
N LEU A 98 3.63 -18.07 3.75
CA LEU A 98 3.49 -16.70 3.25
C LEU A 98 3.09 -15.72 4.38
N ILE A 99 2.45 -16.21 5.44
CA ILE A 99 2.09 -15.42 6.63
C ILE A 99 3.28 -14.69 7.27
N TYR A 100 4.51 -15.21 7.14
CA TYR A 100 5.70 -14.55 7.70
C TYR A 100 6.04 -13.22 7.02
N SER A 101 5.44 -12.92 5.87
CA SER A 101 5.57 -11.62 5.20
C SER A 101 4.68 -10.52 5.80
N VAL A 102 3.63 -10.89 6.57
CA VAL A 102 2.62 -9.97 7.13
C VAL A 102 3.23 -8.92 8.10
N PRO A 103 4.16 -9.28 9.01
CA PRO A 103 4.81 -8.29 9.88
C PRO A 103 5.55 -7.18 9.11
N PHE A 104 6.16 -7.52 7.97
CA PHE A 104 6.87 -6.54 7.14
C PHE A 104 5.91 -5.56 6.45
N VAL A 105 4.78 -6.06 5.93
CA VAL A 105 3.73 -5.21 5.36
C VAL A 105 3.12 -4.29 6.42
N THR A 106 2.85 -4.85 7.61
CA THR A 106 2.34 -4.08 8.77
C THR A 106 3.30 -2.95 9.14
N TYR A 107 4.61 -3.28 9.27
CA TYR A 107 5.63 -2.28 9.53
C TYR A 107 5.68 -1.21 8.43
N GLY A 108 5.62 -1.59 7.16
CA GLY A 108 5.61 -0.65 6.03
C GLY A 108 4.45 0.35 6.10
N ILE A 109 3.23 -0.13 6.39
CA ILE A 109 2.04 0.73 6.52
C ILE A 109 2.16 1.67 7.72
N PHE A 110 2.59 1.17 8.88
CA PHE A 110 2.80 2.02 10.06
C PHE A 110 3.93 3.03 9.86
N ARG A 111 5.03 2.62 9.22
CA ARG A 111 6.15 3.50 8.89
C ARG A 111 5.69 4.64 7.98
N TYR A 112 4.88 4.34 6.97
CA TYR A 112 4.29 5.34 6.10
C TYR A 112 3.42 6.33 6.88
N ILE A 113 2.50 5.85 7.72
CA ILE A 113 1.63 6.71 8.56
C ILE A 113 2.46 7.59 9.48
N LEU A 114 3.54 7.06 10.07
CA LEU A 114 4.46 7.82 10.90
C LEU A 114 5.19 8.90 10.10
N LEU A 115 5.64 8.58 8.89
CA LEU A 115 6.42 9.49 8.04
C LEU A 115 5.58 10.67 7.56
N ILE A 116 4.36 10.42 7.08
CA ILE A 116 3.43 11.49 6.70
C ILE A 116 3.02 12.33 7.91
N SER A 117 2.95 11.74 9.11
CA SER A 117 2.60 12.48 10.33
C SER A 117 3.73 13.41 10.80
N LYS A 118 5.00 13.03 10.58
CA LYS A 118 6.17 13.80 11.02
C LYS A 118 6.62 14.89 10.06
N ARG A 119 6.43 14.72 8.75
CA ARG A 119 6.89 15.68 7.75
C ARG A 119 5.69 16.28 7.01
N LYS A 120 5.43 17.57 7.25
CA LYS A 120 4.30 18.29 6.67
C LYS A 120 4.53 18.67 5.20
N ASP A 121 5.78 18.96 4.82
CA ASP A 121 6.07 19.65 3.56
C ASP A 121 6.76 18.77 2.49
N ALA A 122 6.88 17.46 2.74
CA ALA A 122 7.58 16.56 1.82
C ALA A 122 6.59 15.74 0.99
N ASP A 123 6.84 15.63 -0.32
CA ASP A 123 6.04 14.81 -1.23
C ASP A 123 5.97 13.38 -0.67
N PRO A 124 4.76 12.84 -0.41
CA PRO A 124 4.55 11.48 0.10
C PRO A 124 5.26 10.41 -0.74
N THR A 125 5.43 10.67 -2.04
CA THR A 125 6.14 9.78 -2.96
C THR A 125 7.65 9.78 -2.69
N ASP A 126 8.21 10.97 -2.47
CA ASP A 126 9.63 11.15 -2.23
C ASP A 126 10.04 10.64 -0.83
N LEU A 127 9.12 10.79 0.13
CA LEU A 127 9.22 10.23 1.46
C LEU A 127 9.36 8.70 1.45
N VAL A 128 8.57 8.01 0.64
CA VAL A 128 8.64 6.55 0.51
C VAL A 128 9.95 6.09 -0.13
N LEU A 129 10.44 6.83 -1.12
CA LEU A 129 11.62 6.46 -1.89
C LEU A 129 12.95 6.78 -1.19
N HIS A 130 12.98 7.79 -0.31
CA HIS A 130 14.20 8.19 0.40
C HIS A 130 14.27 7.71 1.86
N ASP A 131 13.19 7.19 2.45
CA ASP A 131 13.23 6.65 3.81
C ASP A 131 13.87 5.26 3.83
N ALA A 132 15.05 5.17 4.46
CA ALA A 132 15.78 3.91 4.62
C ALA A 132 14.94 2.82 5.32
N GLY A 133 14.04 3.19 6.23
CA GLY A 133 13.15 2.23 6.91
C GLY A 133 12.09 1.64 5.97
N MET A 134 11.56 2.45 5.05
CA MET A 134 10.59 1.99 4.05
C MET A 134 11.25 1.14 2.95
N ILE A 135 12.44 1.53 2.49
CA ILE A 135 13.22 0.71 1.54
C ILE A 135 13.58 -0.64 2.16
N LEU A 136 14.04 -0.64 3.42
CA LEU A 136 14.39 -1.86 4.14
C LEU A 136 13.17 -2.78 4.30
N SER A 137 12.00 -2.23 4.63
CA SER A 137 10.79 -3.04 4.82
C SER A 137 10.31 -3.70 3.53
N VAL A 138 10.30 -2.94 2.42
CA VAL A 138 9.96 -3.48 1.09
C VAL A 138 10.98 -4.52 0.64
N SER A 139 12.27 -4.27 0.90
CA SER A 139 13.34 -5.21 0.55
C SER A 139 13.23 -6.52 1.35
N LEU A 140 13.03 -6.43 2.67
CA LEU A 140 12.85 -7.61 3.52
C LEU A 140 11.58 -8.38 3.15
N TRP A 141 10.48 -7.69 2.88
CA TRP A 141 9.26 -8.31 2.38
C TRP A 141 9.52 -9.08 1.08
N PHE A 142 10.19 -8.45 0.11
CA PHE A 142 10.50 -9.09 -1.17
C PHE A 142 11.40 -10.33 -0.99
N ILE A 143 12.43 -10.23 -0.16
CA ILE A 143 13.32 -11.36 0.18
C ILE A 143 12.52 -12.50 0.80
N VAL A 144 11.65 -12.22 1.76
CA VAL A 144 10.82 -13.25 2.42
C VAL A 144 9.89 -13.92 1.42
N VAL A 145 9.20 -13.16 0.57
CA VAL A 145 8.31 -13.72 -0.46
C VAL A 145 9.08 -14.62 -1.44
N VAL A 146 10.24 -14.16 -1.93
CA VAL A 146 11.08 -14.94 -2.83
C VAL A 146 11.61 -16.22 -2.15
N LEU A 147 12.11 -16.13 -0.93
CA LEU A 147 12.57 -17.31 -0.19
C LEU A 147 11.44 -18.31 0.05
N VAL A 148 10.26 -17.84 0.42
CA VAL A 148 9.09 -18.70 0.65
C VAL A 148 8.67 -19.42 -0.63
N ILE A 149 8.67 -18.74 -1.78
CA ILE A 149 8.25 -19.31 -3.07
C ILE A 149 9.28 -20.28 -3.66
N TYR A 150 10.58 -19.97 -3.56
CA TYR A 150 11.63 -20.73 -4.25
C TYR A 150 12.34 -21.76 -3.37
N PHE A 151 12.49 -21.51 -2.07
CA PHE A 151 13.21 -22.41 -1.16
C PHE A 151 12.29 -23.30 -0.31
N TRP A 152 11.03 -22.93 -0.13
CA TRP A 152 10.07 -23.63 0.73
C TRP A 152 8.86 -24.21 -0.02
N ARG A 153 9.07 -24.55 -1.29
CA ARG A 153 8.15 -25.30 -2.13
C ARG A 153 8.33 -26.81 -1.98
#